data_AF-A0A3R9G8E4-F1
#
_entry.id   AF-A0A3R9G8E4-F1
#
_cell.length_a   1.000
_cell.length_b   1.000
_cell.length_c   1.000
_cell.angle_alpha   90.00
_cell.angle_beta   90.00
_cell.angle_gamma   90.00
#
_symmetry.space_group_name_H-M   'P 1'
#
loop_
_entity.id
_entity.type
_entity.pdbx_description
1 polymer ?
#
loop_
_entity_poly.entity_id
_entity_poly.type
_entity_poly.pdbx_seq_one_letter_code
_entity_poly.pdbx_strand_id
1 'polypeptide(L)' 'MSDLSDAILNQIVLELKEGLDGLAKERFTKLPPSHQREWARYISEAKKDETKLRRIEKMKVDLLKP' A
#
# COMPACT_ATOMS: atom_id res chain seq x y z
N MET A 1 -15.18 -3.31 -14.83
CA MET A 1 -14.19 -3.51 -13.75
C MET A 1 -14.85 -3.02 -12.47
N SER A 2 -14.75 -3.77 -11.38
CA SER A 2 -15.25 -3.27 -10.09
C SER A 2 -14.26 -2.23 -9.60
N ASP A 3 -14.54 -0.95 -9.80
CA ASP A 3 -13.79 0.10 -9.14
C ASP A 3 -13.94 -0.10 -7.64
N LEU A 4 -12.82 -0.38 -6.96
CA LEU A 4 -12.80 -0.38 -5.50
C LEU A 4 -13.23 1.01 -5.05
N SER A 5 -14.23 1.07 -4.18
CA SER A 5 -14.68 2.34 -3.64
C SER A 5 -13.53 3.02 -2.90
N ASP A 6 -13.53 4.34 -2.90
CA ASP A 6 -12.53 5.12 -2.15
C ASP A 6 -12.52 4.76 -0.66
N ALA A 7 -13.65 4.34 -0.09
CA ALA A 7 -13.74 3.85 1.28
C ALA A 7 -12.90 2.58 1.50
N ILE A 8 -12.97 1.61 0.59
CA ILE A 8 -12.16 0.39 0.67
C ILE A 8 -10.67 0.72 0.51
N LEU A 9 -10.34 1.61 -0.44
CA LEU A 9 -8.95 2.03 -0.64
C LEU A 9 -8.38 2.73 0.60
N ASN A 10 -9.16 3.60 1.24
CA ASN A 10 -8.75 4.27 2.47
C ASN A 10 -8.57 3.28 3.62
N GLN A 11 -9.44 2.27 3.72
CA GLN A 11 -9.28 1.20 4.72
C GLN A 11 -7.98 0.42 4.51
N ILE A 12 -7.67 0.04 3.27
CA ILE A 12 -6.41 -0.66 2.95
C ILE A 12 -5.20 0.24 3.23
N VAL A 13 -5.28 1.54 2.95
CA VAL A 13 -4.21 2.49 3.30
C VAL A 13 -3.95 2.50 4.81
N LEU A 14 -5.01 2.44 5.65
CA LEU A 14 -4.87 2.35 7.10
C LEU A 14 -4.18 1.05 7.51
N GLU A 15 -4.62 -0.09 6.97
CA GLU A 15 -4.02 -1.41 7.24
C GLU A 15 -2.53 -1.45 6.85
N LEU A 16 -2.18 -0.89 5.69
CA LEU A 16 -0.78 -0.78 5.26
C LEU A 16 0.01 0.10 6.22
N LYS A 17 -0.52 1.25 6.63
CA LYS A 17 0.15 2.15 7.57
C LYS A 17 0.37 1.49 8.93
N GLU A 18 -0.58 0.70 9.42
CA GLU A 18 -0.48 -0.05 10.67
C GLU A 18 0.54 -1.19 10.58
N GLY A 19 0.57 -1.90 9.45
CA GLY A 19 1.51 -3.00 9.19
C GLY A 19 2.93 -2.58 8.82
N LEU A 20 3.19 -1.28 8.64
CA LEU A 20 4.53 -0.73 8.41
C LEU A 20 5.14 -0.19 9.71
N ASP A 21 6.47 -0.28 9.79
CA ASP A 21 7.31 0.19 10.87
C ASP A 21 8.50 1.04 10.38
N GLY A 22 9.17 1.68 11.33
CA GLY A 22 10.39 2.47 11.11
C GLY A 22 10.31 3.48 9.96
N LEU A 23 11.38 3.55 9.17
CA LEU A 23 11.53 4.49 8.06
C LEU A 23 10.50 4.25 6.94
N ALA A 24 10.09 3.00 6.72
CA ALA A 24 9.08 2.68 5.72
C ALA A 24 7.72 3.29 6.09
N LYS A 25 7.30 3.18 7.36
CA LYS A 25 6.08 3.83 7.87
C LYS A 25 6.14 5.35 7.74
N GLU A 26 7.27 5.94 8.10
CA GLU A 26 7.49 7.39 8.02
C GLU A 26 7.35 7.88 6.57
N ARG A 27 8.07 7.24 5.64
CA ARG A 27 8.06 7.62 4.23
C ARG A 27 6.70 7.39 3.58
N PHE A 28 6.04 6.26 3.88
CA PHE A 28 4.67 6.00 3.41
C PHE A 28 3.69 7.06 3.90
N THR A 29 3.76 7.44 5.18
CA THR A 29 2.88 8.47 5.76
C THR A 29 3.09 9.85 5.13
N LYS A 30 4.30 10.15 4.67
CA LYS A 30 4.65 11.40 3.96
C LYS A 30 4.24 11.41 2.49
N LEU A 31 3.89 10.27 1.90
CA LEU A 31 3.40 10.23 0.51
C LEU A 31 2.11 11.03 0.37
N PRO A 32 1.87 11.68 -0.79
CA PRO A 32 0.56 12.25 -1.10
C PRO A 32 -0.54 11.18 -1.02
N PRO A 33 -1.77 11.52 -0.59
CA PRO A 33 -2.86 10.55 -0.47
C PRO A 33 -3.18 9.78 -1.77
N SER A 34 -2.94 10.38 -2.94
CA SER A 34 -3.07 9.67 -4.23
C SER A 34 -2.09 8.52 -4.35
N HIS A 35 -0.83 8.71 -3.97
CA HIS A 35 0.23 7.71 -4.07
C HIS A 35 0.04 6.59 -3.03
N GLN A 36 -0.49 6.92 -1.84
CA GLN A 36 -0.89 5.89 -0.86
C GLN A 36 -2.01 5.01 -1.43
N ARG A 37 -3.01 5.62 -2.08
CA ARG A 37 -4.11 4.89 -2.74
C ARG A 37 -3.64 4.08 -3.94
N GLU A 38 -2.63 4.54 -4.69
CA GLU A 38 -2.03 3.76 -5.77
C GLU A 38 -1.42 2.45 -5.26
N TRP A 39 -0.70 2.49 -4.12
CA TRP A 39 -0.22 1.27 -3.49
C TRP A 39 -1.36 0.36 -3.02
N ALA A 40 -2.40 0.91 -2.40
CA ALA A 40 -3.58 0.15 -2.01
C ALA A 40 -4.28 -0.53 -3.20
N ARG A 41 -4.44 0.19 -4.33
CA ARG A 41 -4.97 -0.37 -5.59
C ARG A 41 -4.08 -1.46 -6.12
N TYR A 42 -2.78 -1.19 -6.27
CA TYR A 42 -1.81 -2.15 -6.75
C TYR A 42 -1.81 -3.42 -5.91
N ILE A 43 -1.90 -3.34 -4.59
CA ILE A 43 -1.92 -4.53 -3.72
C ILE A 43 -3.26 -5.27 -3.83
N SER A 44 -4.38 -4.55 -3.81
CA SER A 44 -5.73 -5.15 -3.85
C SER A 44 -6.11 -5.81 -5.18
N GLU A 45 -5.51 -5.38 -6.29
CA GLU A 45 -5.66 -6.05 -7.59
C GLU A 45 -5.13 -7.50 -7.59
N ALA A 46 -4.21 -7.84 -6.70
CA ALA A 46 -3.69 -9.20 -6.60
C ALA A 46 -4.69 -10.12 -5.90
N LYS A 47 -5.24 -11.10 -6.63
CA LYS A 47 -6.21 -12.06 -6.08
C LYS A 47 -5.59 -13.10 -5.14
N LYS A 48 -4.31 -13.45 -5.35
CA LYS A 48 -3.58 -14.45 -4.56
C LYS A 48 -2.81 -13.75 -3.43
N ASP A 49 -2.92 -14.28 -2.22
CA ASP A 49 -2.26 -13.68 -1.05
C ASP A 49 -0.74 -13.67 -1.18
N GLU A 50 -0.13 -14.71 -1.77
CA GLU A 50 1.30 -14.71 -2.08
C GLU A 50 1.71 -13.52 -2.96
N THR A 51 0.88 -13.16 -3.94
CA THR A 51 1.15 -12.01 -4.82
C THR A 51 0.95 -10.69 -4.07
N LYS A 52 -0.07 -10.58 -3.19
CA LYS A 52 -0.24 -9.42 -2.32
C LYS A 52 1.00 -9.19 -1.45
N LEU A 53 1.50 -10.26 -0.81
CA LEU A 53 2.71 -10.21 0.02
C LEU A 53 3.92 -9.74 -0.78
N ARG A 54 4.16 -10.31 -1.98
CA ARG A 54 5.25 -9.86 -2.86
C ARG A 54 5.12 -8.37 -3.24
N ARG A 55 3.91 -7.87 -3.47
CA ARG A 55 3.64 -6.45 -3.77
C ARG A 55 3.89 -5.55 -2.56
N ILE A 56 3.54 -6.00 -1.36
CA ILE A 56 3.85 -5.29 -0.09
C ILE A 56 5.36 -5.21 0.12
N GLU A 57 6.09 -6.31 -0.07
CA GLU A 57 7.56 -6.31 0.08
C GLU A 57 8.23 -5.41 -0.96
N LYS A 58 7.74 -5.42 -2.21
CA LYS A 58 8.19 -4.47 -3.23
C LYS A 58 7.97 -3.01 -2.80
N MET A 59 6.78 -2.69 -2.27
CA MET A 59 6.48 -1.35 -1.76
C MET A 59 7.46 -0.95 -0.65
N LYS A 60 7.72 -1.83 0.32
CA LYS A 60 8.68 -1.55 1.41
C LYS A 60 10.07 -1.24 0.87
N VAL A 61 10.56 -2.04 -0.09
CA VAL A 61 11.85 -1.78 -0.74
C VAL A 61 11.85 -0.44 -1.48
N ASP A 62 10.80 -0.15 -2.27
CA ASP A 62 10.69 1.10 -3.03
C ASP A 62 10.61 2.33 -2.10
N LEU A 63 9.91 2.22 -0.97
CA LEU A 63 9.87 3.26 0.06
C LEU A 63 11.23 3.53 0.67
N LEU A 64 12.12 2.55 0.78
CA LEU A 64 13.43 2.70 1.40
C LEU A 64 14.53 3.11 0.43
N LYS A 65 14.24 3.23 -0.87
CA LYS A 65 15.20 3.74 -1.86
C LYS A 65 15.60 5.19 -1.54
N PRO A 66 16.89 5.54 -1.62
CA PRO A 66 17.36 6.89 -1.32
C PRO A 66 16.76 7.94 -2.24
#